data_AF-A0A353DEA9-F1
#
_entry.id   AF-A0A353DEA9-F1
#
_cell.length_a   1.000
_cell.length_b   1.000
_cell.length_c   1.000
_cell.angle_alpha   90.00
_cell.angle_beta   90.00
_cell.angle_gamma   90.00
#
_symmetry.space_group_name_H-M   'P 1'
#
loop_
_entity.id
_entity.type
_entity.pdbx_description
1 polymer ?
#
loop_
_entity_poly.entity_id
_entity_poly.type
_entity_poly.pdbx_seq_one_letter_code
_entity_poly.pdbx_strand_id
1 'polypeptide(L)'
;HGDFVYATAGGDGQVLIAFDKKTGVEKWKALTSDEAGYCPPRVIEHAGIEHLLFWSPREVSSLNPATGKVYWSVPLEPVYGISRMVPRKLGNKLFVSGPGKNAAVMIELNDKKPTAKVLWRGTKTNALYSLNSPPHLLDGVIYGVDSESSKLMAVSMENGDRLWSTSKPTLAPGSPKKSRHGSAFLVYHEAHKHFWIFGEMGDLILAKLTPKGYEELGRQHILAPTNGAWGRKVVWSQPAFAQKSIFARNDKEIVRIDLSEK
;
A
#
# COMPACT_ATOMS: atom_id res chain seq x y z
N HIS A 1 8.61 -17.13 4.04
CA HIS A 1 9.99 -16.64 3.88
C HIS A 1 10.92 -17.67 4.47
N GLY A 2 11.89 -18.19 3.70
CA GLY A 2 12.62 -19.39 4.11
C GLY A 2 11.66 -20.52 4.51
N ASP A 3 11.88 -21.06 5.71
CA ASP A 3 11.06 -22.13 6.32
C ASP A 3 9.79 -21.63 7.05
N PHE A 4 9.50 -20.33 7.06
CA PHE A 4 8.39 -19.77 7.82
C PHE A 4 7.21 -19.29 6.96
N VAL A 5 6.01 -19.41 7.52
CA VAL A 5 4.79 -18.68 7.14
C VAL A 5 4.45 -17.71 8.27
N TYR A 6 4.26 -16.43 7.95
CA TYR A 6 3.87 -15.41 8.93
C TYR A 6 2.37 -15.15 8.85
N ALA A 7 1.72 -15.09 10.00
CA ALA A 7 0.29 -14.81 10.10
C ALA A 7 0.02 -13.76 11.17
N THR A 8 -1.06 -13.02 10.97
CA THR A 8 -1.62 -12.09 11.95
C THR A 8 -2.68 -12.82 12.78
N ALA A 9 -2.60 -12.70 14.11
CA ALA A 9 -3.57 -13.31 15.01
C ALA A 9 -3.99 -12.32 16.12
N GLY A 10 -5.13 -12.55 16.75
CA GLY A 10 -5.54 -11.78 17.93
C GLY A 10 -4.95 -12.35 19.22
N GLY A 11 -4.86 -11.52 20.26
CA GLY A 11 -4.45 -11.92 21.61
C GLY A 11 -3.10 -11.35 22.05
N ASP A 12 -2.89 -11.34 23.35
CA ASP A 12 -1.72 -10.71 23.96
C ASP A 12 -0.41 -11.39 23.55
N GLY A 13 0.57 -10.59 23.15
CA GLY A 13 1.91 -11.07 22.77
C GLY A 13 2.00 -11.85 21.47
N GLN A 14 0.93 -11.93 20.66
CA GLN A 14 0.86 -12.82 19.49
C GLN A 14 0.24 -12.20 18.25
N VAL A 15 0.33 -10.87 18.09
CA VAL A 15 -0.24 -10.22 16.91
C VAL A 15 0.43 -10.67 15.62
N LEU A 16 1.71 -11.06 15.70
CA LEU A 16 2.46 -11.64 14.60
C LEU A 16 3.03 -13.00 15.03
N ILE A 17 2.69 -14.05 14.28
CA ILE A 17 3.11 -15.43 14.54
C ILE A 17 3.88 -15.97 13.35
N ALA A 18 4.96 -16.70 13.62
CA ALA A 18 5.62 -17.53 12.62
C ALA A 18 5.32 -19.01 12.85
N PHE A 19 4.89 -19.66 11.77
CA PHE A 19 4.71 -21.10 11.69
C PHE A 19 5.77 -21.72 10.80
N ASP A 20 6.16 -22.94 11.12
CA ASP A 20 6.88 -23.81 10.20
C ASP A 20 6.04 -24.07 8.95
N LYS A 21 6.59 -23.78 7.78
CA LYS A 21 5.87 -23.86 6.50
C LYS A 21 5.42 -25.29 6.17
N LYS A 22 6.09 -26.32 6.68
CA LYS A 22 5.80 -27.73 6.36
C LYS A 22 4.85 -28.36 7.36
N THR A 23 5.03 -28.05 8.64
CA THR A 23 4.33 -28.73 9.75
C THR A 23 3.21 -27.89 10.35
N GLY A 24 3.19 -26.57 10.10
CA GLY A 24 2.25 -25.65 10.72
C GLY A 24 2.50 -25.41 12.21
N VAL A 25 3.60 -25.96 12.76
CA VAL A 25 3.96 -25.77 14.17
C VAL A 25 4.42 -24.33 14.41
N GLU A 26 3.90 -23.70 15.46
CA GLU A 26 4.32 -22.38 15.92
C GLU A 26 5.80 -22.38 16.30
N LYS A 27 6.54 -21.37 15.83
CA LYS A 27 7.98 -21.22 16.08
C LYS A 27 8.29 -20.04 16.97
N TRP A 28 7.58 -18.92 16.76
CA TRP A 28 7.64 -17.77 17.64
C TRP A 28 6.40 -16.89 17.48
N LYS A 29 6.17 -16.06 18.51
CA LYS A 29 5.15 -15.02 18.57
C LYS A 29 5.80 -13.68 18.90
N ALA A 30 5.22 -12.60 18.39
CA ALA A 30 5.71 -11.26 18.66
C ALA A 30 4.57 -10.23 18.64
N LEU A 31 4.85 -9.10 19.28
CA LEU A 31 4.04 -7.89 19.34
C LEU A 31 2.72 -8.06 20.11
N THR A 32 2.29 -6.96 20.74
CA THR A 32 0.99 -6.84 21.42
C THR A 32 0.27 -5.63 20.87
N SER A 33 -1.03 -5.76 20.62
CA SER A 33 -1.92 -4.68 20.20
C SER A 33 -3.36 -5.10 20.53
N ASP A 34 -4.20 -4.13 20.89
CA ASP A 34 -5.61 -4.36 21.22
C ASP A 34 -6.39 -4.98 20.05
N GLU A 35 -5.94 -4.67 18.83
CA GLU A 35 -6.44 -5.24 17.58
C GLU A 35 -5.28 -5.82 16.76
N ALA A 36 -5.53 -6.90 16.02
CA ALA A 36 -4.51 -7.53 15.19
C ALA A 36 -4.08 -6.68 13.98
N GLY A 37 -4.96 -5.79 13.51
CA GLY A 37 -4.78 -5.09 12.25
C GLY A 37 -4.93 -6.00 11.04
N TYR A 38 -4.53 -5.51 9.86
CA TYR A 38 -4.73 -6.20 8.59
C TYR A 38 -3.51 -6.09 7.66
N CYS A 39 -2.37 -5.65 8.16
CA CYS A 39 -1.16 -5.44 7.38
C CYS A 39 -0.56 -6.81 6.99
N PRO A 40 -0.39 -7.11 5.69
CA PRO A 40 0.36 -8.29 5.30
C PRO A 40 1.82 -8.19 5.77
N PRO A 41 2.33 -9.14 6.58
CA PRO A 41 3.74 -9.12 6.97
C PRO A 41 4.64 -9.24 5.74
N ARG A 42 5.70 -8.44 5.67
CA ARG A 42 6.61 -8.43 4.51
C ARG A 42 8.06 -8.47 4.94
N VAL A 43 8.79 -9.45 4.41
CA VAL A 43 10.25 -9.45 4.53
C VAL A 43 10.86 -8.56 3.45
N ILE A 44 11.80 -7.73 3.86
CA ILE A 44 12.68 -6.96 2.98
C ILE A 44 14.13 -7.22 3.38
N GLU A 45 15.07 -6.95 2.48
CA GLU A 45 16.49 -6.86 2.80
C GLU A 45 16.93 -5.39 2.79
N HIS A 46 17.77 -5.02 3.76
CA HIS A 46 18.51 -3.76 3.77
C HIS A 46 19.87 -3.96 4.43
N ALA A 47 20.94 -3.51 3.76
CA ALA A 47 22.30 -3.64 4.26
C ALA A 47 22.69 -5.07 4.67
N GLY A 48 22.24 -6.08 3.91
CA GLY A 48 22.49 -7.49 4.20
C GLY A 48 21.73 -8.05 5.41
N ILE A 49 20.77 -7.29 5.96
CA ILE A 49 19.92 -7.72 7.07
C ILE A 49 18.49 -7.88 6.57
N GLU A 50 17.88 -9.01 6.91
CA GLU A 50 16.47 -9.24 6.64
C GLU A 50 15.60 -8.60 7.73
N HIS A 51 14.59 -7.85 7.31
CA HIS A 51 13.62 -7.19 8.18
C HIS A 51 12.24 -7.75 7.87
N LEU A 52 11.59 -8.37 8.85
CA LEU A 52 10.15 -8.62 8.81
C LEU A 52 9.43 -7.35 9.23
N LEU A 53 8.82 -6.65 8.27
CA LEU A 53 8.03 -5.45 8.51
C LEU A 53 6.58 -5.82 8.78
N PHE A 54 6.02 -5.18 9.80
CA PHE A 54 4.62 -5.33 10.16
C PHE A 54 4.08 -4.00 10.71
N TRP A 55 2.82 -3.71 10.42
CA TRP A 55 2.13 -2.54 10.98
C TRP A 55 0.92 -3.00 11.79
N SER A 56 1.05 -2.94 13.11
CA SER A 56 -0.09 -3.11 14.01
C SER A 56 -0.91 -1.81 14.07
N PRO A 57 -2.14 -1.84 14.60
CA PRO A 57 -2.93 -0.64 14.85
C PRO A 57 -2.27 0.43 15.74
N ARG A 58 -1.12 0.11 16.37
CA ARG A 58 -0.37 1.01 17.27
C ARG A 58 0.95 1.50 16.66
N GLU A 59 1.67 0.62 15.97
CA GLU A 59 3.04 0.90 15.55
C GLU A 59 3.48 0.10 14.32
N VAL A 60 4.40 0.70 13.57
CA VAL A 60 5.17 0.02 12.52
C VAL A 60 6.42 -0.55 13.16
N SER A 61 6.61 -1.85 13.02
CA SER A 61 7.73 -2.56 13.63
C SER A 61 8.53 -3.31 12.57
N SER A 62 9.83 -3.44 12.83
CA SER A 62 10.70 -4.37 12.13
C SER A 62 11.21 -5.41 13.11
N LEU A 63 11.21 -6.66 12.66
CA LEU A 63 11.63 -7.80 13.47
C LEU A 63 12.64 -8.65 12.70
N ASN A 64 13.42 -9.42 13.45
CA ASN A 64 14.19 -10.53 12.91
C ASN A 64 13.21 -11.61 12.41
N PRO A 65 13.20 -11.96 11.11
CA PRO A 65 12.27 -12.95 10.56
C PRO A 65 12.43 -14.37 11.12
N ALA A 66 13.61 -14.71 11.65
CA ALA A 66 13.91 -16.03 12.19
C ALA A 66 13.51 -16.19 13.66
N THR A 67 13.54 -15.10 14.44
CA THR A 67 13.35 -15.17 15.90
C THR A 67 12.18 -14.37 16.44
N GLY A 68 11.57 -13.49 15.63
CA GLY A 68 10.53 -12.57 16.10
C GLY A 68 11.06 -11.45 17.00
N LYS A 69 12.38 -11.33 17.20
CA LYS A 69 12.96 -10.25 18.00
C LYS A 69 12.76 -8.91 17.30
N VAL A 70 12.15 -7.95 17.99
CA VAL A 70 12.00 -6.58 17.50
C VAL A 70 13.36 -5.91 17.35
N TYR A 71 13.61 -5.34 16.17
CA TYR A 71 14.75 -4.49 15.88
C TYR A 71 14.45 -3.03 16.22
N TRP A 72 13.29 -2.54 15.81
CA TRP A 72 12.79 -1.20 16.09
C TRP A 72 11.28 -1.14 15.91
N SER A 73 10.66 -0.16 16.56
CA SER A 73 9.25 0.20 16.43
C SER A 73 9.07 1.71 16.31
N VAL A 74 8.07 2.14 15.53
CA VAL A 74 7.70 3.55 15.36
C VAL A 74 6.18 3.67 15.57
N PRO A 75 5.71 4.42 16.59
CA PRO A 75 4.29 4.65 16.80
C PRO A 75 3.61 5.29 15.59
N LEU A 76 2.49 4.72 15.17
CA LEU A 76 1.69 5.16 14.03
C LEU A 76 0.27 4.58 14.13
N GLU A 77 -0.67 5.42 14.55
CA GLU A 77 -2.06 5.02 14.81
C GLU A 77 -2.99 5.55 13.70
N PRO A 78 -3.51 4.69 12.80
CA PRO A 78 -4.53 5.07 11.85
C PRO A 78 -5.91 5.11 12.51
N VAL A 79 -6.85 5.85 11.92
CA VAL A 79 -8.24 5.85 12.42
C VAL A 79 -8.86 4.46 12.30
N TYR A 80 -9.65 4.09 13.31
CA TYR A 80 -10.35 2.80 13.39
C TYR A 80 -9.43 1.57 13.28
N GLY A 81 -8.16 1.69 13.68
CA GLY A 81 -7.22 0.57 13.64
C GLY A 81 -6.88 0.06 12.22
N ILE A 82 -7.15 0.86 11.18
CA ILE A 82 -6.98 0.46 9.78
C ILE A 82 -5.49 0.47 9.35
N SER A 83 -4.69 -0.41 9.95
CA SER A 83 -3.29 -0.67 9.58
C SER A 83 -3.21 -1.71 8.47
N ARG A 84 -3.66 -1.37 7.26
CA ARG A 84 -3.73 -2.32 6.11
C ARG A 84 -2.49 -2.28 5.21
N MET A 85 -1.80 -1.15 5.18
CA MET A 85 -0.79 -0.92 4.16
C MET A 85 0.53 -1.61 4.50
N VAL A 86 1.04 -2.40 3.55
CA VAL A 86 2.41 -2.90 3.62
C VAL A 86 3.39 -1.72 3.48
N PRO A 87 4.33 -1.53 4.42
CA PRO A 87 5.38 -0.52 4.30
C PRO A 87 6.11 -0.57 2.94
N ARG A 88 6.33 0.60 2.33
CA ARG A 88 6.93 0.72 1.00
C ARG A 88 8.34 1.27 1.11
N LYS A 89 9.32 0.60 0.48
CA LYS A 89 10.74 0.97 0.52
C LYS A 89 11.22 1.50 -0.83
N LEU A 90 12.04 2.54 -0.80
CA LEU A 90 12.86 3.02 -1.93
C LEU A 90 14.23 3.45 -1.38
N GLY A 91 15.32 2.84 -1.86
CA GLY A 91 16.65 3.02 -1.26
C GLY A 91 16.65 2.60 0.22
N ASN A 92 17.13 3.49 1.10
CA ASN A 92 17.09 3.33 2.55
C ASN A 92 15.83 3.93 3.21
N LYS A 93 14.86 4.43 2.43
CA LYS A 93 13.66 5.09 2.96
C LYS A 93 12.46 4.15 2.94
N LEU A 94 11.67 4.20 4.01
CA LEU A 94 10.46 3.41 4.20
C LEU A 94 9.28 4.35 4.50
N PHE A 95 8.25 4.28 3.67
CA PHE A 95 7.02 5.04 3.85
C PHE A 95 5.89 4.15 4.35
N VAL A 96 5.18 4.62 5.37
CA VAL A 96 3.95 4.00 5.87
C VAL A 96 2.86 5.04 6.00
N SER A 97 1.65 4.76 5.50
CA SER A 97 0.48 5.59 5.78
C SER A 97 -0.83 4.82 5.78
N GLY A 98 -1.83 5.40 6.43
CA GLY A 98 -3.21 4.90 6.50
C GLY A 98 -4.20 6.06 6.62
N PRO A 99 -5.50 5.76 6.78
CA PRO A 99 -6.51 6.80 6.94
C PRO A 99 -6.30 7.57 8.25
N GLY A 100 -6.74 8.84 8.29
CA GLY A 100 -6.78 9.62 9.54
C GLY A 100 -6.10 10.99 9.55
N LYS A 101 -5.47 11.43 8.45
CA LYS A 101 -4.76 12.73 8.35
C LYS A 101 -3.65 12.98 9.39
N ASN A 102 -3.20 11.93 10.07
CA ASN A 102 -2.11 11.92 11.04
C ASN A 102 -1.29 10.61 11.01
N ALA A 103 -1.76 9.60 10.26
CA ALA A 103 -1.12 8.30 10.14
C ALA A 103 -0.28 8.24 8.86
N ALA A 104 0.79 9.03 8.79
CA ALA A 104 1.83 8.89 7.77
C ALA A 104 3.21 9.15 8.36
N VAL A 105 4.19 8.34 7.97
CA VAL A 105 5.58 8.48 8.42
C VAL A 105 6.56 8.09 7.33
N MET A 106 7.63 8.87 7.23
CA MET A 106 8.83 8.49 6.49
C MET A 106 9.93 8.10 7.47
N ILE A 107 10.50 6.93 7.26
CA ILE A 107 11.51 6.31 8.11
C ILE A 107 12.77 6.11 7.26
N GLU A 108 13.94 6.40 7.83
CA GLU A 108 15.23 6.04 7.27
C GLU A 108 15.77 4.81 7.98
N LEU A 109 16.09 3.77 7.21
CA LEU A 109 16.78 2.58 7.68
C LEU A 109 18.28 2.85 7.73
N ASN A 110 18.96 2.27 8.72
CA ASN A 110 20.40 2.40 8.88
C ASN A 110 21.15 1.41 7.98
N ASP A 111 22.16 1.90 7.24
CA ASP A 111 22.92 1.08 6.27
C ASP A 111 23.95 0.11 6.90
N LYS A 112 23.96 -0.06 8.24
CA LYS A 112 24.92 -0.91 8.96
C LYS A 112 24.31 -1.74 10.09
N LYS A 113 23.23 -1.26 10.70
CA LYS A 113 22.59 -1.85 11.88
C LYS A 113 21.10 -1.98 11.63
N PRO A 114 20.40 -2.92 12.27
CA PRO A 114 18.95 -3.03 12.15
C PRO A 114 18.28 -1.98 13.04
N THR A 115 18.53 -0.71 12.77
CA THR A 115 17.91 0.44 13.44
C THR A 115 17.30 1.35 12.40
N ALA A 116 16.40 2.22 12.85
CA ALA A 116 15.75 3.18 11.98
C ALA A 116 15.51 4.49 12.73
N LYS A 117 15.37 5.58 11.99
CA LYS A 117 14.96 6.89 12.52
C LYS A 117 13.83 7.48 11.70
N VAL A 118 13.00 8.27 12.34
CA VAL A 118 11.95 9.04 11.67
C VAL A 118 12.60 10.21 10.94
N LEU A 119 12.24 10.41 9.67
CA LEU A 119 12.58 11.61 8.91
C LEU A 119 11.50 12.69 9.08
N TRP A 120 10.24 12.31 8.90
CA TRP A 120 9.10 13.21 9.09
C TRP A 120 7.81 12.45 9.37
N ARG A 121 6.80 13.18 9.86
CA ARG A 121 5.42 12.71 10.07
C ARG A 121 4.45 13.55 9.26
N GLY A 122 3.42 12.90 8.74
CA GLY A 122 2.32 13.58 8.07
C GLY A 122 1.50 14.41 9.06
N THR A 123 0.94 15.48 8.52
CA THR A 123 0.04 16.42 9.20
C THR A 123 -1.29 16.48 8.44
N LYS A 124 -2.24 17.25 8.95
CA LYS A 124 -3.55 17.38 8.29
C LYS A 124 -3.50 17.95 6.86
N THR A 125 -2.41 18.63 6.50
CA THR A 125 -2.26 19.38 5.25
C THR A 125 -1.18 18.83 4.32
N ASN A 126 -0.36 17.89 4.77
CA ASN A 126 0.69 17.24 3.96
C ASN A 126 0.62 15.71 4.11
N ALA A 127 1.48 15.01 3.37
CA ALA A 127 1.51 13.57 3.18
C ALA A 127 0.34 13.00 2.35
N LEU A 128 0.48 11.73 2.01
CA LEU A 128 -0.53 10.92 1.35
C LEU A 128 -1.09 9.90 2.35
N TYR A 129 -2.41 9.89 2.56
CA TYR A 129 -3.07 8.96 3.48
C TYR A 129 -3.77 7.86 2.68
N SER A 130 -3.08 6.74 2.49
CA SER A 130 -3.59 5.64 1.65
C SER A 130 -4.62 4.81 2.41
N LEU A 131 -5.53 4.15 1.69
CA LEU A 131 -6.48 3.20 2.30
C LEU A 131 -6.53 1.88 1.54
N ASN A 132 -7.00 1.91 0.30
CA ASN A 132 -7.32 0.70 -0.46
C ASN A 132 -6.15 0.16 -1.30
N SER A 133 -5.21 1.02 -1.69
CA SER A 133 -4.01 0.62 -2.42
C SER A 133 -2.78 1.23 -1.73
N PRO A 134 -1.73 0.44 -1.47
CA PRO A 134 -0.43 0.99 -1.12
C PRO A 134 0.06 1.93 -2.23
N PRO A 135 0.76 3.02 -1.88
CA PRO A 135 1.35 3.92 -2.85
C PRO A 135 2.58 3.28 -3.49
N HIS A 136 2.96 3.84 -4.63
CA HIS A 136 4.21 3.53 -5.31
C HIS A 136 5.25 4.60 -4.98
N LEU A 137 6.49 4.18 -4.69
CA LEU A 137 7.62 5.08 -4.47
C LEU A 137 8.54 5.02 -5.68
N LEU A 138 8.79 6.16 -6.32
CA LEU A 138 9.63 6.24 -7.51
C LEU A 138 10.34 7.59 -7.54
N ASP A 139 11.67 7.57 -7.72
CA ASP A 139 12.52 8.74 -7.89
C ASP A 139 12.27 9.87 -6.86
N GLY A 140 12.14 9.51 -5.58
CA GLY A 140 11.92 10.48 -4.50
C GLY A 140 10.48 11.00 -4.38
N VAL A 141 9.52 10.39 -5.09
CA VAL A 141 8.10 10.76 -5.07
C VAL A 141 7.23 9.58 -4.66
N ILE A 142 6.20 9.89 -3.87
CA ILE A 142 5.13 8.99 -3.44
C ILE A 142 3.94 9.23 -4.37
N TYR A 143 3.51 8.20 -5.10
CA TYR A 143 2.32 8.22 -5.94
C TYR A 143 1.24 7.31 -5.36
N GLY A 144 0.04 7.82 -5.13
CA GLY A 144 -1.07 6.99 -4.65
C GLY A 144 -2.32 7.79 -4.37
N VAL A 145 -3.36 7.09 -3.88
CA VAL A 145 -4.69 7.67 -3.72
C VAL A 145 -4.95 8.02 -2.27
N ASP A 146 -5.26 9.29 -2.04
CA ASP A 146 -5.61 9.82 -0.72
C ASP A 146 -7.04 9.42 -0.35
N SER A 147 -7.20 8.85 0.85
CA SER A 147 -8.47 8.30 1.31
C SER A 147 -9.54 9.37 1.52
N GLU A 148 -9.16 10.56 1.98
CA GLU A 148 -10.12 11.61 2.34
C GLU A 148 -10.57 12.43 1.15
N SER A 149 -9.64 12.81 0.28
CA SER A 149 -9.95 13.60 -0.92
C SER A 149 -10.30 12.75 -2.14
N SER A 150 -10.08 11.43 -2.08
CA SER A 150 -10.29 10.49 -3.19
C SER A 150 -9.44 10.80 -4.42
N LYS A 151 -8.37 11.59 -4.28
CA LYS A 151 -7.51 12.00 -5.40
C LYS A 151 -6.28 11.12 -5.50
N LEU A 152 -5.91 10.77 -6.72
CA LEU A 152 -4.54 10.36 -7.02
C LEU A 152 -3.62 11.58 -6.84
N MET A 153 -2.53 11.42 -6.12
CA MET A 153 -1.57 12.48 -5.84
C MET A 153 -0.13 12.04 -6.12
N ALA A 154 0.72 13.03 -6.37
CA ALA A 154 2.15 12.93 -6.15
C ALA A 154 2.54 13.76 -4.93
N VAL A 155 3.36 13.18 -4.08
CA VAL A 155 3.83 13.77 -2.83
C VAL A 155 5.35 13.58 -2.72
N SER A 156 6.07 14.62 -2.31
CA SER A 156 7.52 14.56 -2.08
C SER A 156 7.85 13.58 -0.96
N MET A 157 8.83 12.69 -1.17
CA MET A 157 9.37 11.85 -0.10
C MET A 157 10.22 12.64 0.90
N GLU A 158 10.68 13.83 0.54
CA GLU A 158 11.56 14.64 1.40
C GLU A 158 10.81 15.20 2.61
N ASN A 159 9.58 15.68 2.40
CA ASN A 159 8.84 16.44 3.40
C ASN A 159 7.32 16.17 3.42
N GLY A 160 6.82 15.33 2.52
CA GLY A 160 5.39 15.03 2.40
C GLY A 160 4.58 16.10 1.66
N ASP A 161 5.21 17.09 1.02
CA ASP A 161 4.46 18.12 0.31
C ASP A 161 3.82 17.59 -0.98
N ARG A 162 2.57 18.01 -1.20
CA ARG A 162 1.83 17.65 -2.41
C ARG A 162 2.38 18.39 -3.62
N LEU A 163 2.82 17.65 -4.62
CA LEU A 163 3.27 18.17 -5.91
C LEU A 163 2.08 18.43 -6.84
N TRP A 164 1.17 17.46 -6.94
CA TRP A 164 -0.08 17.60 -7.69
C TRP A 164 -1.16 16.63 -7.20
N SER A 165 -2.40 16.83 -7.63
CA SER A 165 -3.50 15.87 -7.41
C SER A 165 -4.51 15.88 -8.56
N THR A 166 -5.17 14.74 -8.80
CA THR A 166 -6.23 14.57 -9.81
C THR A 166 -7.25 13.54 -9.37
N SER A 167 -8.50 13.66 -9.81
CA SER A 167 -9.56 12.67 -9.60
C SER A 167 -9.81 11.78 -10.83
N LYS A 168 -9.12 12.02 -11.95
CA LYS A 168 -9.38 11.33 -13.23
C LYS A 168 -9.35 9.78 -13.17
N PRO A 169 -8.46 9.14 -12.39
CA PRO A 169 -8.40 7.67 -12.35
C PRO A 169 -9.15 7.04 -11.17
N THR A 170 -9.81 7.83 -10.32
CA THR A 170 -10.46 7.35 -9.10
C THR A 170 -11.98 7.40 -9.24
N LEU A 171 -12.60 8.55 -8.96
CA LEU A 171 -14.04 8.73 -8.97
C LEU A 171 -14.58 8.98 -10.38
N ALA A 172 -15.72 8.37 -10.72
CA ALA A 172 -16.45 8.71 -11.94
C ALA A 172 -16.95 10.17 -11.92
N PRO A 173 -17.01 10.85 -13.09
CA PRO A 173 -17.77 12.09 -13.23
C PRO A 173 -19.21 11.92 -12.70
N GLY A 174 -19.67 12.89 -11.92
CA GLY A 174 -21.00 12.84 -11.29
C GLY A 174 -21.05 12.08 -9.95
N SER A 175 -19.94 11.52 -9.47
CA SER A 175 -19.87 10.99 -8.10
C SER A 175 -20.27 12.07 -7.07
N PRO A 176 -20.96 11.70 -5.97
CA PRO A 176 -21.32 12.66 -4.93
C PRO A 176 -20.14 13.52 -4.48
N LYS A 177 -20.35 14.84 -4.30
CA LYS A 177 -19.29 15.83 -3.99
C LYS A 177 -18.44 15.52 -2.74
N LYS A 178 -18.90 14.63 -1.86
CA LYS A 178 -18.22 14.23 -0.61
C LYS A 178 -17.82 12.74 -0.60
N SER A 179 -17.77 12.07 -1.75
CA SER A 179 -17.32 10.68 -1.83
C SER A 179 -15.88 10.56 -1.36
N ARG A 180 -15.69 9.80 -0.28
CA ARG A 180 -14.39 9.41 0.27
C ARG A 180 -14.01 8.03 -0.24
N HIS A 181 -12.74 7.68 -0.04
CA HIS A 181 -12.19 6.38 -0.37
C HIS A 181 -12.32 6.03 -1.85
N GLY A 182 -12.26 7.04 -2.73
CA GLY A 182 -12.00 6.80 -4.15
C GLY A 182 -10.71 5.99 -4.29
N SER A 183 -10.69 5.07 -5.24
CA SER A 183 -9.60 4.10 -5.34
C SER A 183 -9.08 3.96 -6.76
N ALA A 184 -7.77 3.75 -6.85
CA ALA A 184 -7.08 3.33 -8.04
C ALA A 184 -5.88 2.48 -7.61
N PHE A 185 -5.64 1.38 -8.31
CA PHE A 185 -4.54 0.46 -8.02
C PHE A 185 -3.41 0.72 -9.01
N LEU A 186 -2.24 1.10 -8.49
CA LEU A 186 -1.08 1.50 -9.30
C LEU A 186 -0.09 0.35 -9.43
N VAL A 187 0.22 -0.03 -10.67
CA VAL A 187 1.28 -1.00 -10.99
C VAL A 187 2.26 -0.33 -11.95
N TYR A 188 3.49 -0.10 -11.49
CA TYR A 188 4.55 0.46 -12.32
C TYR A 188 5.15 -0.63 -13.19
N HIS A 189 5.39 -0.32 -14.46
CA HIS A 189 6.01 -1.21 -15.41
C HIS A 189 7.34 -0.62 -15.87
N GLU A 190 8.40 -1.04 -15.18
CA GLU A 190 9.78 -0.56 -15.26
C GLU A 190 10.30 -0.38 -16.69
N ALA A 191 10.13 -1.40 -17.55
CA ALA A 191 10.72 -1.40 -18.89
C ALA A 191 10.20 -0.27 -19.80
N HIS A 192 9.00 0.24 -19.56
CA HIS A 192 8.40 1.34 -20.33
C HIS A 192 8.21 2.62 -19.51
N LYS A 193 8.56 2.60 -18.21
CA LYS A 193 8.45 3.74 -17.29
C LYS A 193 7.05 4.37 -17.24
N HIS A 194 6.02 3.52 -17.27
CA HIS A 194 4.62 3.90 -17.18
C HIS A 194 3.89 3.11 -16.10
N PHE A 195 2.69 3.54 -15.77
CA PHE A 195 1.81 2.90 -14.80
C PHE A 195 0.61 2.30 -15.51
N TRP A 196 0.32 1.05 -15.18
CA TRP A 196 -1.02 0.50 -15.30
C TRP A 196 -1.80 0.91 -14.06
N ILE A 197 -2.93 1.57 -14.27
CA ILE A 197 -3.82 2.04 -13.21
C ILE A 197 -5.18 1.40 -13.42
N PHE A 198 -5.64 0.64 -12.43
CA PHE A 198 -7.00 0.11 -12.42
C PHE A 198 -7.87 0.96 -11.50
N GLY A 199 -8.79 1.74 -12.08
CA GLY A 199 -9.69 2.62 -11.35
C GLY A 199 -10.85 1.86 -10.73
N GLU A 200 -11.47 2.39 -9.67
CA GLU A 200 -12.62 1.74 -9.01
C GLU A 200 -13.90 1.66 -9.85
N MET A 201 -13.90 2.30 -11.02
CA MET A 201 -14.97 2.17 -12.02
C MET A 201 -14.71 1.02 -13.00
N GLY A 202 -13.59 0.31 -12.84
CA GLY A 202 -13.18 -0.84 -13.65
C GLY A 202 -12.57 -0.50 -15.00
N ASP A 203 -12.05 0.72 -15.12
CA ASP A 203 -11.21 1.14 -16.23
C ASP A 203 -9.75 0.70 -15.98
N LEU A 204 -9.15 0.10 -16.98
CA LEU A 204 -7.70 -0.02 -17.11
C LEU A 204 -7.16 1.21 -17.83
N ILE A 205 -6.21 1.87 -17.20
CA ILE A 205 -5.63 3.13 -17.67
C ILE A 205 -4.12 2.95 -17.78
N LEU A 206 -3.56 3.39 -18.90
CA LEU A 206 -2.12 3.52 -19.08
C LEU A 206 -1.73 4.98 -18.89
N ALA A 207 -0.79 5.27 -17.98
CA ALA A 207 -0.43 6.65 -17.66
C ALA A 207 1.06 6.80 -17.31
N LYS A 208 1.61 7.99 -17.52
CA LYS A 208 2.89 8.42 -16.93
C LYS A 208 2.59 9.27 -15.70
N LEU A 209 3.21 8.91 -14.58
CA LEU A 209 3.21 9.70 -13.36
C LEU A 209 4.62 10.27 -13.18
N THR A 210 4.73 11.60 -13.09
CA THR A 210 5.98 12.31 -12.86
C THR A 210 5.80 13.32 -11.74
N PRO A 211 6.87 13.92 -11.18
CA PRO A 211 6.72 15.02 -10.22
C PRO A 211 5.91 16.21 -10.77
N LYS A 212 5.86 16.38 -12.10
CA LYS A 212 5.18 17.48 -12.78
C LYS A 212 3.68 17.22 -13.02
N GLY A 213 3.26 15.96 -13.10
CA GLY A 213 1.85 15.65 -13.35
C GLY A 213 1.53 14.21 -13.71
N TYR A 214 0.24 14.04 -14.00
CA TYR A 214 -0.40 12.84 -14.53
C TYR A 214 -0.67 13.03 -16.03
N GLU A 215 -0.14 12.14 -16.86
CA GLU A 215 -0.39 12.08 -18.30
C GLU A 215 -1.08 10.74 -18.63
N GLU A 216 -2.34 10.79 -19.05
CA GLU A 216 -3.08 9.61 -19.51
C GLU A 216 -2.70 9.30 -20.96
N LEU A 217 -2.21 8.09 -21.21
CA LEU A 217 -1.84 7.60 -22.54
C LEU A 217 -2.98 6.83 -23.20
N GLY A 218 -3.82 6.18 -22.41
CA GLY A 218 -4.97 5.42 -22.91
C GLY A 218 -5.83 4.87 -21.79
N ARG A 219 -7.08 4.55 -22.12
CA ARG A 219 -8.07 4.03 -21.18
C ARG A 219 -8.98 3.04 -21.89
N GLN A 220 -9.27 1.94 -21.22
CA GLN A 220 -10.26 0.96 -21.66
C GLN A 220 -11.08 0.49 -20.47
N HIS A 221 -12.40 0.48 -20.61
CA HIS A 221 -13.28 -0.16 -19.64
C HIS A 221 -13.19 -1.67 -19.79
N ILE A 222 -12.83 -2.39 -18.73
CA ILE A 222 -12.63 -3.85 -18.78
C ILE A 222 -13.51 -4.63 -17.81
N LEU A 223 -14.14 -3.96 -16.84
CA LEU A 223 -14.95 -4.64 -15.82
C LEU A 223 -15.98 -3.69 -15.19
N ALA A 224 -17.22 -4.11 -15.04
CA ALA A 224 -18.22 -3.28 -14.37
C ALA A 224 -18.05 -3.30 -12.82
N PRO A 225 -18.25 -2.17 -12.13
CA PRO A 225 -18.30 -2.15 -10.67
C PRO A 225 -19.62 -2.75 -10.15
N THR A 226 -19.52 -3.64 -9.16
CA THR A 226 -20.68 -4.38 -8.62
C THR A 226 -21.01 -4.07 -7.17
N ASN A 227 -20.04 -3.59 -6.39
CA ASN A 227 -20.21 -3.29 -4.97
C ASN A 227 -20.65 -1.82 -4.76
N GLY A 228 -21.09 -1.47 -3.55
CA GLY A 228 -21.54 -0.12 -3.19
C GLY A 228 -20.72 0.48 -2.04
N ALA A 229 -20.27 1.71 -2.20
CA ALA A 229 -19.64 2.48 -1.14
C ALA A 229 -19.97 3.97 -1.28
N TRP A 230 -20.27 4.66 -0.19
CA TRP A 230 -20.51 6.12 -0.18
C TRP A 230 -21.49 6.60 -1.27
N GLY A 231 -22.56 5.83 -1.51
CA GLY A 231 -23.60 6.17 -2.49
C GLY A 231 -23.22 5.99 -3.96
N ARG A 232 -22.12 5.28 -4.27
CA ARG A 232 -21.70 4.95 -5.65
C ARG A 232 -21.34 3.48 -5.79
N LYS A 233 -21.32 2.98 -7.02
CA LYS A 233 -20.78 1.66 -7.34
C LYS A 233 -19.26 1.68 -7.39
N VAL A 234 -18.63 0.60 -6.93
CA VAL A 234 -17.16 0.43 -6.93
C VAL A 234 -16.74 -1.00 -7.26
N VAL A 235 -15.52 -1.13 -7.79
CA VAL A 235 -14.72 -2.36 -7.78
C VAL A 235 -13.43 -2.10 -7.02
N TRP A 236 -13.38 -2.56 -5.77
CA TRP A 236 -12.20 -2.44 -4.89
C TRP A 236 -11.43 -3.76 -4.83
N SER A 237 -11.03 -4.26 -6.00
CA SER A 237 -10.17 -5.44 -6.12
C SER A 237 -8.91 -5.07 -6.89
N GLN A 238 -7.75 -5.22 -6.26
CA GLN A 238 -6.48 -5.03 -6.94
C GLN A 238 -6.35 -6.09 -8.06
N PRO A 239 -5.96 -5.69 -9.29
CA PRO A 239 -5.75 -6.65 -10.39
C PRO A 239 -4.42 -7.38 -10.22
N ALA A 240 -4.30 -8.53 -10.87
CA ALA A 240 -3.04 -9.25 -11.05
C ALA A 240 -2.55 -9.12 -12.50
N PHE A 241 -1.23 -9.08 -12.69
CA PHE A 241 -0.60 -9.09 -14.00
C PHE A 241 0.26 -10.33 -14.12
N ALA A 242 0.00 -11.17 -15.11
CA ALA A 242 0.75 -12.39 -15.40
C ALA A 242 0.52 -12.79 -16.85
N GLN A 243 1.46 -13.53 -17.45
CA GLN A 243 1.28 -14.10 -18.80
C GLN A 243 0.88 -13.04 -19.86
N LYS A 244 1.51 -11.85 -19.80
CA LYS A 244 1.18 -10.70 -20.64
C LYS A 244 -0.31 -10.32 -20.61
N SER A 245 -0.99 -10.58 -19.50
CA SER A 245 -2.42 -10.32 -19.32
C SER A 245 -2.66 -9.60 -17.99
N ILE A 246 -3.76 -8.87 -17.92
CA ILE A 246 -4.36 -8.44 -16.66
C ILE A 246 -5.49 -9.39 -16.29
N PHE A 247 -5.56 -9.74 -15.01
CA PHE A 247 -6.65 -10.46 -14.38
C PHE A 247 -7.34 -9.52 -13.39
N ALA A 248 -8.61 -9.21 -13.63
CA ALA A 248 -9.41 -8.35 -12.75
C ALA A 248 -10.69 -9.08 -12.35
N ARG A 249 -11.22 -8.78 -11.17
CA ARG A 249 -12.45 -9.42 -10.66
C ARG A 249 -13.37 -8.44 -9.98
N ASN A 250 -14.66 -8.75 -10.03
CA ASN A 250 -15.70 -8.08 -9.25
C ASN A 250 -16.45 -9.17 -8.42
N ASP A 251 -17.66 -8.88 -7.95
CA ASP A 251 -18.44 -9.82 -7.14
C ASP A 251 -19.17 -10.90 -7.99
N LYS A 252 -19.03 -10.85 -9.31
CA LYS A 252 -19.77 -11.71 -10.27
C LYS A 252 -18.87 -12.49 -11.22
N GLU A 253 -17.73 -11.93 -11.61
CA GLU A 253 -16.87 -12.49 -12.65
C GLU A 253 -15.40 -12.17 -12.42
N ILE A 254 -14.55 -12.96 -13.11
CA ILE A 254 -13.12 -12.70 -13.28
C ILE A 254 -12.86 -12.59 -14.78
N VAL A 255 -12.24 -11.50 -15.20
CA VAL A 255 -11.85 -11.26 -16.59
C VAL A 255 -10.34 -11.41 -16.76
N ARG A 256 -9.93 -11.92 -17.92
CA ARG A 256 -8.55 -11.90 -18.41
C ARG A 256 -8.52 -11.06 -19.68
N ILE A 257 -7.70 -10.02 -19.70
CA ILE A 257 -7.46 -9.20 -20.90
C ILE A 257 -6.01 -9.36 -21.32
N ASP A 258 -5.78 -9.74 -22.58
CA ASP A 258 -4.45 -9.84 -23.17
C ASP A 258 -3.87 -8.44 -23.40
N LEU A 259 -2.62 -8.23 -23.02
CA LEU A 259 -1.87 -6.97 -23.12
C LEU A 259 -0.66 -7.09 -24.08
N SER A 260 -0.57 -8.17 -24.85
CA SER A 260 0.49 -8.33 -25.85
C SER A 260 0.37 -7.30 -26.97
N GLU A 261 1.54 -6.84 -27.44
CA GLU A 261 1.63 -6.04 -28.65
C GLU A 261 1.14 -6.85 -29.85
N LYS A 262 0.45 -6.19 -30.78
CA LYS A 262 0.02 -6.78 -32.05
C LYS A 262 1.16 -6.77 -33.06
#